data_AF-A0A662GVF2-F1
#
_entry.id   AF-A0A662GVF2-F1
#
_cell.length_a   1.000
_cell.length_b   1.000
_cell.length_c   1.000
_cell.angle_alpha   90.00
_cell.angle_beta   90.00
_cell.angle_gamma   90.00
#
_symmetry.space_group_name_H-M   'P 1'
#
loop_
_entity.id
_entity.type
_entity.pdbx_description
1 polymer ?
#
loop_
_entity_poly.entity_id
_entity_poly.type
_entity_poly.pdbx_seq_one_letter_code
_entity_poly.pdbx_strand_id
1 'polypeptide(L)'
;PEAETEIVAGWLTEISGRKLALLRLASDVKLFLLSSLVATLYLGGPWALGQASIAAFLAKVLLVVVVTSIVRALFARFRIDQALSAFWRFVIPLSLAQLVLTLALRWWLPCPSRW
;
A
#
# COMPACT_ATOMS: atom_id res chain seq x y z
N PRO A 1 3.49 -14.21 -6.31
CA PRO A 1 2.94 -15.58 -6.35
C PRO A 1 4.07 -16.53 -5.97
N GLU A 2 4.11 -16.91 -4.71
CA GLU A 2 4.90 -18.03 -4.22
C GLU A 2 4.02 -19.27 -4.43
N ALA A 3 4.29 -20.04 -5.48
CA ALA A 3 3.55 -21.25 -5.79
C ALA A 3 4.34 -22.44 -5.28
N GLU A 4 4.28 -22.71 -3.96
CA GLU A 4 5.00 -23.84 -3.34
C GLU A 4 4.75 -25.20 -4.04
N THR A 5 3.65 -25.34 -4.77
CA THR A 5 3.24 -26.57 -5.45
C THR A 5 3.46 -26.64 -6.97
N GLU A 6 3.82 -25.54 -7.66
CA GLU A 6 4.09 -25.58 -9.13
C GLU A 6 5.43 -24.94 -9.52
N ILE A 7 5.99 -24.05 -8.70
CA ILE A 7 7.29 -23.41 -8.94
C ILE A 7 7.98 -23.33 -7.58
N VAL A 8 9.00 -24.17 -7.36
CA VAL A 8 9.90 -24.15 -6.19
C VAL A 8 10.16 -22.69 -5.80
N ALA A 9 10.08 -22.34 -4.51
CA ALA A 9 10.05 -20.97 -3.98
C ALA A 9 11.32 -20.10 -4.26
N GLY A 10 12.02 -20.37 -5.36
CA GLY A 10 13.14 -19.63 -5.89
C GLY A 10 14.25 -19.54 -4.86
N TRP A 11 14.70 -18.32 -4.61
CA TRP A 11 15.75 -18.04 -3.64
C TRP A 11 15.38 -18.40 -2.19
N LEU A 12 14.09 -18.46 -1.83
CA LEU A 12 13.67 -18.78 -0.46
C LEU A 12 13.96 -20.24 -0.09
N THR A 13 14.05 -21.16 -1.07
CA THR A 13 14.35 -22.57 -0.78
C THR A 13 15.81 -22.83 -0.46
N GLU A 14 16.71 -21.92 -0.84
CA GLU A 14 18.14 -22.02 -0.52
C GLU A 14 18.45 -21.54 0.91
N ILE A 15 17.48 -20.91 1.58
CA ILE A 15 17.66 -20.24 2.87
C ILE A 15 16.91 -21.01 3.97
N SER A 16 17.64 -21.42 5.02
CA SER A 16 17.06 -22.15 6.15
C SER A 16 17.15 -21.41 7.50
N GLY A 17 16.34 -21.88 8.46
CA GLY A 17 16.42 -21.51 9.87
C GLY A 17 16.22 -20.02 10.16
N ARG A 18 17.22 -19.40 10.80
CA ARG A 18 17.16 -18.00 11.28
C ARG A 18 17.05 -16.99 10.13
N LYS A 19 17.71 -17.26 9.00
CA LYS A 19 17.69 -16.36 7.83
C LYS A 19 16.31 -16.33 7.18
N LEU A 20 15.64 -17.48 7.08
CA LEU A 20 14.27 -17.56 6.57
C LEU A 20 13.30 -16.81 7.48
N ALA A 21 13.46 -16.95 8.80
CA ALA A 21 12.64 -16.22 9.77
C ALA A 21 12.79 -14.70 9.63
N LEU A 22 14.02 -14.20 9.44
CA LEU A 22 14.27 -12.77 9.23
C LEU A 22 13.66 -12.25 7.92
N LEU A 23 13.68 -13.04 6.83
CA LEU A 23 13.08 -12.64 5.56
C LEU A 23 11.54 -12.59 5.62
N ARG A 24 10.92 -13.55 6.33
CA ARG A 24 9.48 -13.52 6.59
C ARG A 24 9.10 -12.32 7.46
N LEU A 25 9.84 -12.09 8.55
CA LEU A 25 9.67 -10.92 9.40
C LEU A 25 9.82 -9.60 8.62
N ALA A 26 10.83 -9.51 7.74
CA ALA A 26 11.03 -8.31 6.91
C ALA A 26 9.84 -8.05 5.98
N SER A 27 9.21 -9.11 5.46
CA SER A 27 8.00 -8.99 4.62
C SER A 27 6.80 -8.49 5.42
N ASP A 28 6.64 -8.96 6.66
CA ASP A 28 5.57 -8.50 7.57
C ASP A 28 5.79 -7.04 8.00
N VAL A 29 7.04 -6.67 8.32
CA VAL A 29 7.42 -5.28 8.64
C VAL A 29 7.18 -4.37 7.44
N LYS A 30 7.48 -4.82 6.21
CA LYS A 30 7.20 -4.05 4.99
C LYS A 30 5.70 -3.77 4.83
N LEU A 31 4.84 -4.75 5.09
CA LEU A 31 3.38 -4.55 5.05
C LEU A 31 2.94 -3.52 6.08
N PHE A 32 3.47 -3.62 7.30
CA PHE A 32 3.18 -2.65 8.36
C PHE A 32 3.63 -1.23 8.00
N LEU A 33 4.86 -1.06 7.50
CA LEU A 33 5.40 0.25 7.08
C LEU A 33 4.63 0.87 5.90
N LEU A 34 4.23 0.07 4.92
CA LEU A 34 3.43 0.57 3.81
C LEU A 34 2.03 0.98 4.27
N SER A 35 1.42 0.22 5.17
CA SER A 35 0.11 0.59 5.75
C SER A 35 0.18 1.88 6.57
N SER A 36 1.29 2.10 7.29
CA SER A 36 1.49 3.33 8.07
C SER A 36 1.71 4.55 7.19
N LEU A 37 2.44 4.42 6.08
CA LEU A 37 2.58 5.48 5.07
C LEU A 37 1.26 5.85 4.41
N VAL A 38 0.40 4.88 4.11
CA VAL A 38 -0.93 5.15 3.55
C VAL A 38 -1.80 5.87 4.58
N ALA A 39 -1.77 5.45 5.84
CA ALA A 39 -2.50 6.10 6.93
C ALA A 39 -2.04 7.54 7.18
N THR A 40 -0.74 7.84 7.04
CA THR A 40 -0.25 9.22 7.20
C THR A 40 -0.57 10.10 6.01
N LEU A 41 -0.32 9.64 4.77
CA LEU A 41 -0.47 10.46 3.57
C LEU A 41 -1.93 10.72 3.19
N TYR A 42 -2.80 9.71 3.31
CA TYR A 42 -4.18 9.82 2.83
C TYR A 42 -5.21 10.04 3.94
N LEU A 43 -4.99 9.50 5.15
CA LEU A 43 -5.95 9.57 6.27
C LEU A 43 -5.62 10.69 7.28
N GLY A 44 -4.72 11.62 6.95
CA GLY A 44 -4.42 12.80 7.77
C GLY A 44 -3.60 12.51 9.03
N GLY A 45 -2.86 11.39 9.05
CA GLY A 45 -1.89 11.07 10.11
C GLY A 45 -2.48 10.99 11.52
N PRO A 46 -1.74 11.45 12.55
CA PRO A 46 -2.15 11.34 13.96
C PRO A 46 -3.24 12.34 14.36
N TRP A 47 -3.66 13.22 13.45
CA TRP A 47 -4.73 14.16 13.71
C TRP A 47 -6.08 13.43 13.63
N ALA A 48 -6.77 13.38 14.77
CA ALA A 48 -8.14 12.91 14.85
C ALA A 48 -8.97 13.98 15.56
N LEU A 49 -9.99 14.52 14.87
CA LEU A 49 -10.96 15.45 15.45
C LEU A 49 -10.33 16.66 16.19
N GLY A 50 -9.18 17.15 15.72
CA GLY A 50 -8.52 18.33 16.31
C GLY A 50 -7.45 18.03 17.37
N GLN A 51 -7.20 16.75 17.70
CA GLN A 51 -6.19 16.37 18.70
C GLN A 51 -5.25 15.28 18.15
N ALA A 52 -3.96 15.41 18.47
CA ALA A 52 -2.96 14.40 18.15
C ALA A 52 -3.13 13.22 19.12
N SER A 53 -3.59 12.08 18.62
CA SER A 53 -3.76 10.87 19.43
C SER A 53 -3.05 9.69 18.78
N ILE A 54 -2.09 9.12 19.52
CA ILE A 54 -1.34 7.92 19.11
C ILE A 54 -2.30 6.74 18.92
N ALA A 55 -3.32 6.65 19.76
CA ALA A 55 -4.36 5.62 19.65
C ALA A 55 -5.14 5.70 18.33
N ALA A 56 -5.51 6.91 17.87
CA ALA A 56 -6.20 7.06 16.59
C ALA A 56 -5.29 6.76 15.41
N PHE A 57 -4.00 7.09 15.50
CA PHE A 57 -3.02 6.68 14.50
C PHE A 57 -2.92 5.16 14.40
N LEU A 58 -2.73 4.47 15.53
CA LEU A 58 -2.67 3.01 15.57
C LEU A 58 -3.97 2.36 15.06
N ALA A 59 -5.13 2.91 15.40
CA ALA A 59 -6.42 2.42 14.90
C ALA A 59 -6.53 2.57 13.37
N LYS A 60 -6.09 3.70 12.80
CA LYS A 60 -6.06 3.91 11.34
C LYS A 60 -5.10 2.92 10.66
N VAL A 61 -3.91 2.71 11.22
CA VAL A 61 -2.94 1.73 10.69
C VAL A 61 -3.54 0.33 10.72
N LEU A 62 -4.13 -0.08 11.84
CA LEU A 62 -4.77 -1.38 11.99
C LEU A 62 -5.92 -1.57 10.99
N LEU A 63 -6.74 -0.54 10.78
CA LEU A 63 -7.79 -0.56 9.76
C LEU A 63 -7.21 -0.80 8.36
N VAL A 64 -6.14 -0.10 7.99
CA VAL A 64 -5.49 -0.28 6.67
C VAL A 64 -4.90 -1.69 6.54
N VAL A 65 -4.27 -2.23 7.59
CA VAL A 65 -3.76 -3.61 7.60
C VAL A 65 -4.90 -4.62 7.42
N VAL A 66 -6.01 -4.45 8.12
CA VAL A 66 -7.18 -5.33 7.99
C VAL A 66 -7.75 -5.27 6.57
N VAL A 67 -7.93 -4.07 6.01
CA VAL A 67 -8.42 -3.91 4.63
C VAL A 67 -7.48 -4.58 3.63
N THR A 68 -6.16 -4.35 3.73
CA THR A 68 -5.18 -4.97 2.82
C THR A 68 -5.08 -6.48 3.00
N SER A 69 -5.30 -7.00 4.20
CA SER A 69 -5.39 -8.43 4.49
C SER A 69 -6.64 -9.06 3.87
N ILE A 70 -7.80 -8.39 3.99
CA ILE A 70 -9.05 -8.81 3.34
C ILE A 70 -8.88 -8.82 1.82
N VAL A 71 -8.29 -7.77 1.25
CA VAL A 71 -7.98 -7.69 -0.19
C VAL A 71 -7.10 -8.86 -0.63
N ARG A 72 -6.08 -9.21 0.16
CA ARG A 72 -5.22 -10.39 -0.11
C ARG A 72 -6.00 -11.70 -0.02
N ALA A 73 -6.90 -11.84 0.95
CA ALA A 73 -7.73 -13.03 1.11
C ALA A 73 -8.78 -13.18 0.00
N LEU A 74 -9.34 -12.06 -0.49
CA LEU A 74 -10.32 -12.04 -1.58
C LEU A 74 -9.68 -12.31 -2.95
N PHE A 75 -8.48 -11.79 -3.18
CA PHE A 75 -7.76 -12.00 -4.43
C PHE A 75 -6.93 -13.29 -4.39
N ALA A 76 -7.63 -14.42 -4.50
CA ALA A 76 -7.06 -15.76 -4.31
C ALA A 76 -6.02 -16.17 -5.36
N ARG A 77 -6.04 -15.64 -6.59
CA ARG A 77 -5.01 -15.93 -7.61
C ARG A 77 -5.09 -14.99 -8.81
N PHE A 78 -4.14 -14.06 -8.95
CA PHE A 78 -3.89 -13.36 -10.22
C PHE A 78 -2.60 -13.85 -10.85
N ARG A 79 -2.65 -14.15 -12.15
CA ARG A 79 -1.43 -14.38 -12.93
C ARG A 79 -0.64 -13.07 -13.00
N ILE A 80 0.69 -13.15 -12.90
CA ILE A 80 1.59 -11.98 -12.89
C ILE A 80 1.31 -11.08 -14.10
N ASP A 81 1.07 -11.69 -15.26
CA ASP A 81 0.78 -10.99 -16.51
C ASP A 81 -0.51 -10.14 -16.43
N GLN A 82 -1.56 -10.67 -15.76
CA GLN A 82 -2.82 -9.96 -15.59
C GLN A 82 -2.66 -8.78 -14.62
N ALA A 83 -1.94 -8.98 -13.51
CA ALA A 83 -1.63 -7.92 -12.57
C ALA A 83 -0.82 -6.80 -13.24
N LEU A 84 0.22 -7.15 -14.01
CA LEU A 84 1.05 -6.19 -14.73
C LEU A 84 0.24 -5.39 -15.76
N SER A 85 -0.60 -6.08 -16.54
CA SER A 85 -1.47 -5.42 -17.53
C SER A 85 -2.46 -4.47 -16.86
N ALA A 86 -2.99 -4.80 -15.68
CA ALA A 86 -3.90 -3.93 -14.93
C ALA A 86 -3.18 -2.70 -14.38
N PHE A 87 -1.96 -2.86 -13.86
CA PHE A 87 -1.14 -1.73 -13.39
C PHE A 87 -0.83 -0.74 -14.52
N TRP A 88 -0.40 -1.24 -15.68
CA TRP A 88 -0.06 -0.41 -16.83
C TRP A 88 -1.27 0.24 -17.49
N ARG A 89 -2.40 -0.48 -17.55
CA ARG A 89 -3.58 0.01 -18.26
C ARG A 89 -4.50 0.88 -17.41
N PHE A 90 -4.53 0.68 -16.09
CA PHE A 90 -5.45 1.41 -15.21
C PHE A 90 -4.71 2.30 -14.22
N VAL A 91 -3.78 1.76 -13.44
CA VAL A 91 -3.20 2.49 -12.29
C VAL A 91 -2.32 3.66 -12.74
N ILE A 92 -1.41 3.43 -13.68
CA ILE A 92 -0.52 4.48 -14.22
C ILE A 92 -1.31 5.62 -14.88
N PRO A 93 -2.19 5.39 -15.88
CA PRO A 93 -2.89 6.48 -16.52
C PRO A 93 -3.85 7.20 -15.58
N LEU A 94 -4.49 6.50 -14.63
CA LEU A 94 -5.38 7.13 -13.65
C LEU A 94 -4.62 8.07 -12.71
N SER A 95 -3.44 7.68 -12.23
CA SER A 95 -2.61 8.55 -11.39
C SER A 95 -2.12 9.79 -12.14
N LEU A 96 -1.70 9.65 -13.40
CA LEU A 96 -1.33 10.79 -14.25
C LEU A 96 -2.53 11.71 -14.52
N ALA A 97 -3.70 11.14 -14.79
CA ALA A 97 -4.93 11.91 -14.98
C ALA A 97 -5.29 12.72 -13.73
N GLN A 98 -5.17 12.13 -12.54
CA GLN A 98 -5.42 12.84 -11.27
C GLN A 98 -4.43 13.99 -11.07
N LEU A 99 -3.15 13.80 -11.39
CA LEU A 99 -2.14 14.86 -11.30
C LEU A 99 -2.43 16.02 -12.26
N VAL A 100 -2.73 15.71 -13.52
CA VAL A 100 -3.10 16.72 -14.52
C VAL A 100 -4.36 17.47 -14.09
N LEU A 101 -5.37 16.76 -13.58
CA LEU A 101 -6.60 17.37 -13.07
C LEU A 101 -6.33 18.32 -11.91
N THR A 102 -5.50 17.91 -10.94
CA THR A 102 -5.15 18.74 -9.78
C THR A 102 -4.37 19.99 -10.20
N LEU A 103 -3.47 19.86 -11.18
CA LEU A 103 -2.73 20.99 -11.74
C LEU A 103 -3.66 21.94 -12.53
N ALA A 104 -4.56 21.40 -13.34
CA ALA A 104 -5.54 22.17 -14.09
C ALA A 104 -6.49 22.94 -13.15
N LEU A 105 -7.00 22.29 -12.10
CA LEU A 105 -7.81 22.93 -11.06
C LEU A 105 -7.07 24.06 -10.35
N ARG A 106 -5.79 23.86 -10.00
CA ARG A 106 -4.95 24.90 -9.40
C ARG A 106 -4.70 26.07 -10.35
N TRP A 107 -4.63 25.82 -11.66
CA TRP A 107 -4.46 26.87 -12.65
C TRP A 107 -5.76 27.67 -12.87
N TRP A 108 -6.91 26.99 -12.76
CA TRP A 108 -8.24 27.59 -12.95
C TRP A 108 -8.74 28.38 -11.74
N LEU A 109 -8.38 27.98 -10.52
CA LEU A 109 -8.70 28.71 -9.30
C LEU A 109 -7.60 29.75 -9.02
N PRO A 110 -7.87 31.07 -9.19
CA PRO A 110 -6.94 32.08 -8.70
C PRO A 110 -6.79 31.90 -7.18
N CYS A 111 -5.52 31.73 -6.77
CA CYS A 111 -5.03 31.61 -5.40
C CYS A 111 -5.98 32.19 -4.33
N PRO A 112 -6.59 31.36 -3.45
CA PRO A 112 -6.89 31.81 -2.11
C PRO A 112 -5.54 31.92 -1.40
N SER A 113 -5.06 33.15 -1.27
CA SER A 113 -3.93 33.52 -0.44
C SER A 113 -4.21 33.14 1.02
N ARG A 114 -3.89 31.90 1.41
CA ARG A 114 -3.76 31.54 2.83
C ARG A 114 -2.94 30.25 3.01
N TRP A 115 -1.63 30.45 3.04
CA TRP A 115 -0.88 29.95 4.19
C TRP A 115 -1.20 30.86 5.38
#